data_AF-A0A3L7NNH6-F1
#
_entry.id   AF-A0A3L7NNH6-F1
#
_cell.length_a   1.000
_cell.length_b   1.000
_cell.length_c   1.000
_cell.angle_alpha   90.00
_cell.angle_beta   90.00
_cell.angle_gamma   90.00
#
_symmetry.space_group_name_H-M   'P 1'
#
loop_
_entity.id
_entity.type
_entity.pdbx_description
1 polymer ?
#
loop_
_entity_poly.entity_id
_entity_poly.type
_entity_poly.pdbx_seq_one_letter_code
_entity_poly.pdbx_strand_id
1 'polypeptide(L)'
;MYEILLFNRLRDTSTEQTSRAGRISSSGVTDLSTQLANVSDAIPAAERWSSWHAMLMMVVYLVIIGPLDYLLVVRLLRRPKMTWLTFPLLVAISCGLTFWWSSGQRATATVRELSLLDVSQDRARQTIHARTWSSLSTSDSRYAAVNAVPLPTVAGQTLNVSEQTLTWHGRAEDVYGGLYRAGGAGLGQKVSRRTEIGDAQFTSVPLMVDGSQAFIAESFAEVGQLPAFESNLEMPPSGLLEGTFVHHLPVAIKDWAIVFGNRVYLPSQKADEKFRQIEPDQPWSRGSGGVRVSEVRDFLRGVRLVPRERKKGDTTSSAVTQIQSFYNTGGSNPLDILLMVSMYNLAGGEVYVRLQDDYLRKDEVSDTVQLNTAMLIGSVDLPLTQLQLDGQTIAPQTTQTVVRFFLPVTRSLAGDILKEADPKAKTP
;
A
#
# COMPACT_ATOMS: atom_id res chain seq x y z
N MET A 1 6.79 0.81 23.55
CA MET A 1 8.03 1.03 22.77
C MET A 1 7.57 1.46 21.39
N TYR A 2 7.79 2.72 21.00
CA TYR A 2 7.33 3.23 19.70
C TYR A 2 8.15 2.56 18.60
N GLU A 3 7.46 1.96 17.64
CA GLU A 3 8.10 1.54 16.40
C GLU A 3 8.17 2.78 15.51
N ILE A 4 9.37 3.19 15.13
CA ILE A 4 9.54 4.29 14.18
C ILE A 4 9.69 3.65 12.81
N LEU A 5 8.78 3.96 11.91
CA LEU A 5 8.75 3.48 10.54
C LEU A 5 9.90 4.09 9.70
N LEU A 6 10.03 3.63 8.45
CA LEU A 6 10.81 4.36 7.46
C LEU A 6 10.20 5.78 7.31
N PHE A 7 11.00 6.76 6.87
CA PHE A 7 10.63 8.18 6.87
C PHE A 7 10.43 8.84 8.26
N ASN A 8 10.94 8.21 9.33
CA ASN A 8 10.89 8.75 10.70
C ASN A 8 9.47 9.05 11.21
N ARG A 9 8.45 8.33 10.73
CA ARG A 9 7.11 8.39 11.31
C ARG A 9 7.06 7.60 12.61
N LEU A 10 6.54 8.22 13.67
CA LEU A 10 6.19 7.54 14.91
C LEU A 10 4.92 6.72 14.64
N ARG A 11 4.98 5.39 14.82
CA ARG A 11 3.80 4.52 14.74
C ARG A 11 2.89 4.82 15.93
N ASP A 12 1.63 5.16 15.67
CA ASP A 12 0.63 5.36 16.71
C ASP A 12 0.22 4.00 17.32
N THR A 13 0.70 3.74 18.55
CA THR A 13 0.52 2.47 19.27
C THR A 13 -0.92 2.20 19.73
N SER A 14 -1.81 3.20 19.66
CA SER A 14 -3.22 3.06 20.02
C SER A 14 -3.96 2.02 19.16
N THR A 15 -3.52 1.83 17.92
CA THR A 15 -4.03 0.79 17.01
C THR A 15 -3.58 -0.64 17.37
N GLU A 16 -2.55 -0.81 18.22
CA GLU A 16 -1.98 -2.12 18.57
C GLU A 16 -2.75 -2.86 19.68
N GLN A 17 -3.44 -2.14 20.57
CA GLN A 17 -4.24 -2.77 21.63
C GLN A 17 -5.46 -3.52 21.05
N THR A 18 -6.05 -3.01 19.97
CA THR A 18 -7.16 -3.66 19.27
C THR A 18 -6.67 -4.83 18.41
N SER A 19 -5.48 -4.73 17.80
CA SER A 19 -4.92 -5.80 16.96
C SER A 19 -4.33 -6.97 17.76
N ARG A 20 -3.91 -6.75 19.02
CA ARG A 20 -3.45 -7.84 19.91
C ARG A 20 -4.53 -8.89 20.21
N ALA A 21 -5.80 -8.49 20.22
CA ALA A 21 -6.92 -9.43 20.37
C ALA A 21 -7.24 -10.25 19.10
N GLY A 22 -6.68 -9.85 17.94
CA GLY A 22 -6.81 -10.56 16.66
C GLY A 22 -5.61 -11.42 16.26
N ARG A 23 -4.59 -11.55 17.12
CA ARG A 23 -3.29 -12.19 16.82
C ARG A 23 -3.30 -13.69 16.55
N ILE A 24 -4.46 -14.35 16.53
CA ILE A 24 -4.55 -15.78 16.24
C ILE A 24 -4.59 -16.05 14.72
N SER A 25 -4.74 -15.03 13.86
CA SER A 25 -4.75 -15.20 12.39
C SER A 25 -3.55 -14.62 11.63
N SER A 26 -2.61 -13.94 12.30
CA SER A 26 -1.45 -13.32 11.60
C SER A 26 -0.26 -14.28 11.37
N SER A 27 -0.42 -15.57 11.61
CA SER A 27 0.65 -16.58 11.44
C SER A 27 0.83 -17.06 9.99
N GLY A 28 0.49 -16.24 8.99
CA GLY A 28 0.42 -16.67 7.58
C GLY A 28 0.63 -15.58 6.53
N VAL A 29 1.35 -14.50 6.86
CA VAL A 29 1.88 -13.59 5.83
C VAL A 29 3.26 -14.11 5.47
N THR A 30 3.41 -14.72 4.30
CA THR A 30 4.68 -15.24 3.79
C THR A 30 5.23 -14.42 2.62
N ASP A 31 4.37 -13.62 1.97
CA ASP A 31 4.73 -12.79 0.81
C ASP A 31 4.37 -11.30 1.00
N LEU A 32 5.15 -10.39 0.40
CA LEU A 32 4.91 -8.94 0.39
C LEU A 32 3.58 -8.58 -0.28
N SER A 33 3.15 -9.34 -1.29
CA SER A 33 1.83 -9.19 -1.91
C SER A 33 0.70 -9.43 -0.92
N THR A 34 0.86 -10.40 -0.01
CA THR A 34 -0.11 -10.67 1.06
C THR A 34 -0.16 -9.50 2.05
N GLN A 35 0.99 -8.92 2.38
CA GLN A 35 1.05 -7.73 3.22
C GLN A 35 0.36 -6.54 2.54
N LEU A 36 0.63 -6.29 1.27
CA LEU A 36 0.01 -5.22 0.48
C LEU A 36 -1.52 -5.41 0.38
N ALA A 37 -1.97 -6.62 0.09
CA ALA A 37 -3.38 -6.99 0.00
C ALA A 37 -4.12 -6.73 1.33
N ASN A 38 -3.47 -6.91 2.48
CA ASN A 38 -4.06 -6.61 3.78
C ASN A 38 -4.30 -5.10 3.99
N VAL A 39 -3.50 -4.24 3.35
CA VAL A 39 -3.63 -2.78 3.45
C VAL A 39 -4.67 -2.23 2.47
N SER A 40 -4.72 -2.80 1.26
CA SER A 40 -5.70 -2.43 0.23
C SER A 40 -7.09 -3.05 0.46
N ASP A 41 -7.23 -3.97 1.43
CA ASP A 41 -8.47 -4.70 1.74
C ASP A 41 -9.67 -3.77 1.99
N ALA A 42 -10.84 -4.06 1.41
CA ALA A 42 -12.03 -3.18 1.41
C ALA A 42 -12.62 -2.96 2.80
N ILE A 43 -12.52 -3.98 3.65
CA ILE A 43 -12.95 -3.91 5.05
C ILE A 43 -11.68 -4.00 5.91
N PRO A 44 -11.26 -2.88 6.53
CA PRO A 44 -10.12 -2.89 7.44
C PRO A 44 -10.28 -3.95 8.52
N ALA A 45 -9.19 -4.57 8.94
CA ALA A 45 -9.23 -5.57 10.01
C ALA A 45 -9.86 -5.05 11.32
N ALA A 46 -9.81 -3.73 11.56
CA ALA A 46 -10.44 -3.07 12.70
C ALA A 46 -11.98 -3.06 12.64
N GLU A 47 -12.57 -3.12 11.44
CA GLU A 47 -14.02 -3.09 11.22
C GLU A 47 -14.63 -4.49 11.09
N ARG A 48 -13.78 -5.52 10.89
CA ARG A 48 -14.21 -6.91 10.78
C ARG A 48 -14.74 -7.44 12.10
N TRP A 49 -15.87 -8.13 12.04
CA TRP A 49 -16.39 -8.89 13.19
C TRP A 49 -15.39 -10.00 13.54
N SER A 50 -14.77 -9.90 14.71
CA SER A 50 -13.91 -10.98 15.21
C SER A 50 -14.72 -12.28 15.31
N SER A 51 -14.12 -13.40 14.89
CA SER A 51 -14.71 -14.74 14.99
C SER A 51 -15.15 -15.09 16.42
N TRP A 52 -14.53 -14.45 17.43
CA TRP A 52 -14.93 -14.60 18.82
C TRP A 52 -16.35 -14.09 19.09
N HIS A 53 -16.76 -13.00 18.46
CA HIS A 53 -18.14 -12.49 18.60
C HIS A 53 -19.14 -13.47 18.00
N ALA A 54 -18.83 -14.05 16.83
CA ALA A 54 -19.67 -15.07 16.22
C ALA A 54 -19.78 -16.32 17.12
N MET A 55 -18.66 -16.78 17.69
CA MET A 55 -18.66 -17.92 18.61
C MET A 55 -19.43 -17.62 19.90
N LEU A 56 -19.25 -16.44 20.47
CA LEU A 56 -20.00 -15.98 21.65
C LEU A 56 -21.50 -15.92 21.36
N MET A 57 -21.89 -15.35 20.22
CA MET A 57 -23.30 -15.31 19.77
C MET A 57 -23.87 -16.72 19.61
N MET A 58 -23.10 -17.66 19.06
CA MET A 58 -23.51 -19.06 18.93
C MET A 58 -23.70 -19.72 20.30
N VAL A 59 -22.81 -19.48 21.26
CA VAL A 59 -22.95 -19.97 22.64
C VAL A 59 -24.18 -19.35 23.32
N VAL A 60 -24.37 -18.04 23.19
CA VAL A 60 -25.56 -17.33 23.73
C VAL A 60 -26.83 -17.92 23.14
N TYR A 61 -26.86 -18.17 21.83
CA TYR A 61 -28.00 -18.79 21.16
C TYR A 61 -28.30 -20.20 21.69
N LEU A 62 -27.27 -21.04 21.90
CA LEU A 62 -27.43 -22.37 22.50
C LEU A 62 -27.95 -22.30 23.95
N VAL A 63 -27.52 -21.31 24.72
CA VAL A 63 -28.00 -21.08 26.09
C VAL A 63 -29.47 -20.64 26.11
N ILE A 64 -29.89 -19.80 25.15
CA ILE A 64 -31.28 -19.36 25.01
C ILE A 64 -32.18 -20.54 24.65
N ILE A 65 -31.74 -21.39 23.72
CA ILE A 65 -32.55 -22.51 23.23
C ILE A 65 -32.61 -23.69 24.20
N GLY A 66 -31.53 -23.99 24.93
CA GLY A 66 -31.50 -25.14 25.84
C GLY A 66 -31.88 -24.77 27.28
N PRO A 67 -30.94 -24.27 28.08
CA PRO A 67 -31.15 -23.94 29.50
C PRO A 67 -32.30 -22.95 29.75
N LEU A 68 -32.40 -21.89 28.97
CA LEU A 68 -33.36 -20.82 29.20
C LEU A 68 -34.79 -21.30 28.87
N ASP A 69 -34.98 -21.99 27.74
CA ASP A 69 -36.27 -22.59 27.36
C ASP A 69 -36.73 -23.63 28.40
N TYR A 70 -35.81 -24.50 28.87
CA TYR A 70 -36.10 -25.47 29.92
C TYR A 70 -36.58 -24.79 31.22
N LEU A 71 -35.89 -23.75 31.67
CA LEU A 71 -36.29 -23.00 32.87
C LEU A 71 -37.65 -22.31 32.69
N LEU A 72 -37.91 -21.75 31.52
CA LEU A 72 -39.17 -21.07 31.21
C LEU A 72 -40.34 -22.06 31.21
N VAL A 73 -40.18 -23.23 30.60
CA VAL A 73 -41.26 -24.21 30.47
C VAL A 73 -41.48 -25.04 31.75
N VAL A 74 -40.39 -25.49 32.39
CA VAL A 74 -40.45 -26.41 33.53
C VAL A 74 -40.60 -25.67 34.84
N ARG A 75 -39.84 -24.58 35.05
CA ARG A 75 -39.82 -23.87 36.34
C ARG A 75 -40.85 -22.77 36.41
N LEU A 76 -41.05 -21.99 35.34
CA LEU A 76 -41.98 -20.86 35.33
C LEU A 76 -43.40 -21.27 34.92
N LEU A 77 -43.55 -21.96 33.78
CA LEU A 77 -44.85 -22.36 33.23
C LEU A 77 -45.39 -23.69 33.78
N ARG A 78 -44.56 -24.49 34.49
CA ARG A 78 -44.88 -25.81 35.08
C ARG A 78 -45.56 -26.80 34.12
N ARG A 79 -45.41 -26.62 32.81
CA ARG A 79 -46.03 -27.46 31.77
C ARG A 79 -44.98 -27.94 30.79
N PRO A 80 -44.27 -29.04 31.10
CA PRO A 80 -43.12 -29.54 30.31
C PRO A 80 -43.46 -29.88 28.85
N LYS A 81 -44.73 -30.00 28.48
CA LYS A 81 -45.16 -30.25 27.09
C LYS A 81 -45.15 -28.99 26.21
N MET A 82 -45.05 -27.78 26.78
CA MET A 82 -45.02 -26.54 26.01
C MET A 82 -43.71 -26.29 25.26
N THR A 83 -42.64 -27.04 25.54
CA THR A 83 -41.37 -26.97 24.79
C THR A 83 -41.56 -27.21 23.30
N TRP A 84 -42.51 -28.05 22.90
CA TRP A 84 -42.87 -28.27 21.50
C TRP A 84 -43.39 -27.02 20.78
N LEU A 85 -43.88 -26.02 21.53
CA LEU A 85 -44.35 -24.75 20.98
C LEU A 85 -43.35 -23.62 21.21
N THR A 86 -42.71 -23.55 22.38
CA THR A 86 -41.75 -22.48 22.71
C THR A 86 -40.46 -22.60 21.91
N PHE A 87 -39.99 -23.81 21.63
CA PHE A 87 -38.78 -24.02 20.84
C PHE A 87 -38.94 -23.51 19.39
N PRO A 88 -39.95 -23.93 18.58
CA PRO A 88 -40.14 -23.37 17.25
C PRO A 88 -40.41 -21.86 17.26
N LEU A 89 -41.12 -21.36 18.27
CA LEU A 89 -41.40 -19.93 18.43
C LEU A 89 -40.11 -19.13 18.65
N LEU A 90 -39.22 -19.59 19.54
CA LEU A 90 -37.93 -18.94 19.80
C LEU A 90 -37.03 -18.95 18.57
N VAL A 91 -37.01 -20.06 17.82
CA VAL A 91 -36.31 -20.14 16.54
C VAL A 91 -36.89 -19.14 15.54
N ALA A 92 -38.23 -19.08 15.39
CA ALA A 92 -38.90 -18.15 14.49
C ALA A 92 -38.65 -16.68 14.87
N ILE A 93 -38.70 -16.34 16.17
CA ILE A 93 -38.38 -14.99 16.68
C ILE A 93 -36.92 -14.64 16.38
N SER A 94 -35.99 -15.58 16.58
CA SER A 94 -34.57 -15.36 16.29
C SER A 94 -34.32 -15.15 14.79
N CYS A 95 -34.96 -15.95 13.93
CA CYS A 95 -34.94 -15.75 12.48
C CYS A 95 -35.57 -14.40 12.08
N GLY A 96 -36.68 -14.02 12.71
CA GLY A 96 -37.33 -12.73 12.46
C GLY A 96 -36.47 -11.53 12.87
N LEU A 97 -35.84 -11.59 14.05
CA LEU A 97 -34.92 -10.55 14.52
C LEU A 97 -33.67 -10.42 13.65
N THR A 98 -33.09 -11.54 13.23
CA THR A 98 -31.92 -11.53 12.32
C THR A 98 -32.29 -10.98 10.95
N PHE A 99 -33.45 -11.36 10.40
CA PHE A 99 -33.96 -10.79 9.14
C PHE A 99 -34.23 -9.28 9.27
N TRP A 100 -34.87 -8.84 10.34
CA TRP A 100 -35.15 -7.43 10.59
C TRP A 100 -33.85 -6.61 10.76
N TRP A 101 -32.89 -7.12 11.55
CA TRP A 101 -31.60 -6.46 11.73
C TRP A 101 -30.79 -6.43 10.42
N SER A 102 -30.86 -7.49 9.62
CA SER A 102 -30.26 -7.56 8.28
C SER A 102 -30.87 -6.57 7.29
N SER A 103 -32.13 -6.18 7.49
CA SER A 103 -32.84 -5.26 6.59
C SER A 103 -32.57 -3.76 6.85
N GLY A 104 -31.77 -3.43 7.88
CA GLY A 104 -31.29 -2.07 8.10
C GLY A 104 -30.38 -1.58 6.96
N GLN A 105 -30.38 -0.27 6.69
CA GLN A 105 -29.60 0.36 5.62
C GLN A 105 -28.10 0.05 5.76
N ARG A 106 -27.63 -0.94 4.99
CA ARG A 106 -26.20 -1.23 4.79
C ARG A 106 -25.65 -0.29 3.71
N ALA A 107 -24.41 0.15 3.86
CA ALA A 107 -23.72 0.89 2.81
C ALA A 107 -23.68 0.05 1.53
N THR A 108 -24.04 0.63 0.39
CA THR A 108 -24.32 -0.08 -0.86
C THR A 108 -23.08 -0.77 -1.45
N ALA A 109 -21.92 -0.14 -1.36
CA ALA A 109 -20.62 -0.72 -1.67
C ALA A 109 -19.50 0.12 -1.06
N THR A 110 -18.41 -0.51 -0.63
CA THR A 110 -17.20 0.18 -0.16
C THR A 110 -16.02 -0.21 -1.03
N VAL A 111 -15.20 0.78 -1.38
CA VAL A 111 -13.99 0.60 -2.17
C VAL A 111 -12.80 1.22 -1.46
N ARG A 112 -11.68 0.50 -1.45
CA ARG A 112 -10.39 1.02 -0.98
C ARG A 112 -9.36 0.83 -2.09
N GLU A 113 -8.59 1.86 -2.37
CA GLU A 113 -7.65 1.88 -3.47
C GLU A 113 -6.26 2.28 -3.00
N LEU A 114 -5.29 1.51 -3.44
CA LEU A 114 -3.87 1.79 -3.30
C LEU A 114 -3.26 1.80 -4.68
N SER A 115 -2.59 2.89 -5.05
CA SER A 115 -1.94 3.00 -6.35
C SER A 115 -0.43 3.16 -6.25
N LEU A 116 0.27 2.65 -7.26
CA LEU A 116 1.66 2.91 -7.55
C LEU A 116 1.75 3.61 -8.92
N LEU A 117 2.30 4.83 -8.93
CA LEU A 117 2.53 5.63 -10.13
C LEU A 117 4.00 5.61 -10.49
N ASP A 118 4.35 4.94 -11.58
CA ASP A 118 5.69 4.94 -12.13
C ASP A 118 5.78 5.93 -13.28
N VAL A 119 6.73 6.85 -13.21
CA VAL A 119 7.04 7.76 -14.31
C VAL A 119 8.49 7.60 -14.69
N SER A 120 8.71 7.09 -15.90
CA SER A 120 10.04 6.90 -16.48
C SER A 120 10.24 7.79 -17.69
N GLN A 121 11.48 8.21 -17.89
CA GLN A 121 11.88 9.00 -19.05
C GLN A 121 12.77 8.15 -19.96
N ASP A 122 12.36 7.98 -21.21
CA ASP A 122 13.22 7.49 -22.28
C ASP A 122 13.52 8.62 -23.27
N ARG A 123 14.77 9.07 -23.27
CA ARG A 123 15.23 10.25 -24.04
C ARG A 123 14.40 11.50 -23.70
N ALA A 124 13.54 11.94 -24.62
CA ALA A 124 12.70 13.12 -24.49
C ALA A 124 11.23 12.79 -24.17
N ARG A 125 10.86 11.50 -24.14
CA ARG A 125 9.49 11.05 -23.89
C ARG A 125 9.37 10.50 -22.48
N GLN A 126 8.25 10.78 -21.84
CA GLN A 126 7.93 10.21 -20.54
C GLN A 126 6.77 9.24 -20.68
N THR A 127 6.91 8.10 -20.03
CA THR A 127 5.87 7.07 -19.95
C THR A 127 5.39 6.96 -18.52
N ILE A 128 4.08 6.87 -18.37
CA ILE A 128 3.40 6.64 -17.12
C ILE A 128 2.90 5.20 -17.09
N HIS A 129 3.22 4.51 -16.01
CA HIS A 129 2.64 3.22 -15.70
C HIS A 129 1.98 3.31 -14.31
N ALA A 130 0.66 3.25 -14.29
CA ALA A 130 -0.12 3.29 -13.06
C ALA A 130 -0.68 1.91 -12.74
N ARG A 131 -0.51 1.48 -11.50
CA ARG A 131 -1.05 0.21 -11.00
C ARG A 131 -1.86 0.46 -9.76
N THR A 132 -3.12 0.06 -9.77
CA THR A 132 -4.05 0.29 -8.67
C THR A 132 -4.56 -1.04 -8.15
N TRP A 133 -4.23 -1.35 -6.90
CA TRP A 133 -4.86 -2.40 -6.12
C TRP A 133 -6.14 -1.83 -5.51
N SER A 134 -7.28 -2.32 -5.99
CA SER A 134 -8.59 -1.91 -5.49
C SER A 134 -9.29 -3.11 -4.86
N SER A 135 -9.84 -2.91 -3.68
CA SER A 135 -10.72 -3.90 -3.06
C SER A 135 -12.14 -3.35 -2.95
N LEU A 136 -13.11 -4.19 -3.31
CA LEU A 136 -14.53 -3.90 -3.32
C LEU A 136 -15.26 -4.82 -2.34
N SER A 137 -16.16 -4.25 -1.54
CA SER A 137 -17.12 -4.99 -0.72
C SER A 137 -18.54 -4.49 -0.98
N THR A 138 -19.52 -5.40 -0.93
CA THR A 138 -20.94 -5.09 -1.15
C THR A 138 -21.81 -5.57 0.01
N SER A 139 -22.95 -4.91 0.19
CA SER A 139 -23.94 -5.32 1.20
C SER A 139 -24.77 -6.55 0.81
N ASP A 140 -24.78 -6.88 -0.49
CA ASP A 140 -25.57 -7.95 -1.08
C ASP A 140 -24.69 -8.94 -1.85
N SER A 141 -25.05 -10.22 -1.79
CA SER A 141 -24.42 -11.28 -2.58
C SER A 141 -25.00 -11.27 -3.99
N ARG A 142 -24.18 -10.95 -4.99
CA ARG A 142 -24.61 -10.89 -6.39
C ARG A 142 -23.45 -11.09 -7.35
N TYR A 143 -23.78 -11.41 -8.60
CA TYR A 143 -22.84 -11.27 -9.70
C TYR A 143 -22.96 -9.87 -10.27
N ALA A 144 -21.83 -9.19 -10.46
CA ALA A 144 -21.79 -7.85 -11.01
C ALA A 144 -20.67 -7.68 -12.03
N ALA A 145 -20.83 -6.68 -12.90
CA ALA A 145 -19.76 -6.24 -13.78
C ALA A 145 -18.87 -5.23 -13.04
N VAL A 146 -17.56 -5.41 -13.12
CA VAL A 146 -16.56 -4.52 -12.51
C VAL A 146 -15.67 -3.97 -13.60
N ASN A 147 -15.58 -2.64 -13.69
CA ASN A 147 -14.70 -1.96 -14.63
C ASN A 147 -13.73 -1.09 -13.87
N ALA A 148 -12.50 -0.99 -14.36
CA ALA A 148 -11.58 0.06 -13.95
C ALA A 148 -11.59 1.14 -15.03
N VAL A 149 -11.73 2.39 -14.62
CA VAL A 149 -11.59 3.54 -15.52
C VAL A 149 -10.37 4.33 -15.07
N PRO A 150 -9.34 4.48 -15.92
CA PRO A 150 -8.17 5.24 -15.57
C PRO A 150 -8.59 6.70 -15.50
N LEU A 151 -8.17 7.39 -14.46
CA LEU A 151 -8.38 8.83 -14.37
C LEU A 151 -7.39 9.49 -15.32
N PRO A 152 -7.87 10.20 -16.34
CA PRO A 152 -7.00 10.65 -17.41
C PRO A 152 -6.07 11.77 -16.95
N THR A 153 -6.19 12.35 -15.75
CA THR A 153 -5.44 13.57 -15.42
C THR A 153 -4.23 13.30 -14.52
N VAL A 154 -3.04 13.36 -15.11
CA VAL A 154 -1.77 13.50 -14.38
C VAL A 154 -1.08 14.76 -14.91
N ALA A 155 -0.59 15.60 -14.01
CA ALA A 155 -0.04 16.93 -14.33
C ALA A 155 -1.00 17.86 -15.10
N GLY A 156 -2.30 17.78 -14.81
CA GLY A 156 -3.32 18.64 -15.44
C GLY A 156 -3.60 18.32 -16.91
N GLN A 157 -3.00 17.27 -17.47
CA GLN A 157 -3.21 16.83 -18.86
C GLN A 157 -3.98 15.51 -18.92
N THR A 158 -4.84 15.37 -19.93
CA THR A 158 -5.46 14.10 -20.28
C THR A 158 -4.40 13.16 -20.88
N LEU A 159 -4.13 12.07 -20.19
CA LEU A 159 -3.24 11.00 -20.56
C LEU A 159 -3.83 10.22 -21.73
N ASN A 160 -2.99 9.97 -22.74
CA ASN A 160 -3.31 9.04 -23.81
C ASN A 160 -3.02 7.63 -23.31
N VAL A 161 -4.02 7.01 -22.69
CA VAL A 161 -3.93 5.62 -22.21
C VAL A 161 -3.84 4.71 -23.44
N SER A 162 -2.69 4.07 -23.59
CA SER A 162 -2.35 3.17 -24.69
C SER A 162 -2.80 1.73 -24.44
N GLU A 163 -2.67 1.28 -23.19
CA GLU A 163 -3.05 -0.04 -22.75
C GLU A 163 -3.67 0.06 -21.36
N GLN A 164 -4.72 -0.73 -21.14
CA GLN A 164 -5.33 -0.85 -19.84
C GLN A 164 -5.75 -2.30 -19.60
N THR A 165 -5.49 -2.78 -18.39
CA THR A 165 -5.85 -4.14 -17.98
C THR A 165 -6.51 -4.12 -16.61
N LEU A 166 -7.41 -5.07 -16.40
CA LEU A 166 -8.01 -5.35 -15.10
C LEU A 166 -7.86 -6.84 -14.85
N THR A 167 -7.17 -7.19 -13.77
CA THR A 167 -6.96 -8.57 -13.35
C THR A 167 -7.50 -8.79 -11.95
N TRP A 168 -7.86 -10.04 -11.67
CA TRP A 168 -8.13 -10.45 -10.29
C TRP A 168 -6.85 -10.37 -9.46
N HIS A 169 -7.00 -9.91 -8.22
CA HIS A 169 -5.94 -9.92 -7.23
C HIS A 169 -6.38 -10.75 -6.03
N GLY A 170 -5.46 -11.50 -5.46
CA GLY A 170 -5.70 -12.28 -4.25
C GLY A 170 -4.40 -12.46 -3.50
N ARG A 171 -4.51 -12.93 -2.26
CA ARG A 171 -3.33 -13.23 -1.43
C ARG A 171 -2.57 -14.39 -2.06
N ALA A 172 -1.25 -14.28 -2.17
CA ALA A 172 -0.39 -15.36 -2.67
C ALA A 172 -0.19 -16.45 -1.59
N GLU A 173 -1.29 -16.99 -1.05
CA GLU A 173 -1.30 -17.93 0.08
C GLU A 173 -2.41 -18.98 -0.11
N ASP A 174 -2.31 -20.11 0.59
CA ASP A 174 -3.42 -21.08 0.71
C ASP A 174 -4.32 -20.76 1.92
N VAL A 175 -4.86 -19.55 1.94
CA VAL A 175 -5.83 -19.09 2.94
C VAL A 175 -7.16 -18.74 2.27
N TYR A 176 -8.20 -18.49 3.07
CA TYR A 176 -9.47 -17.97 2.54
C TYR A 176 -9.23 -16.67 1.75
N GLY A 177 -9.69 -16.64 0.50
CA GLY A 177 -9.44 -15.54 -0.44
C GLY A 177 -8.04 -15.55 -1.07
N GLY A 178 -7.26 -16.62 -0.88
CA GLY A 178 -5.95 -16.82 -1.49
C GLY A 178 -6.02 -17.41 -2.90
N LEU A 179 -5.03 -17.06 -3.72
CA LEU A 179 -4.92 -17.47 -5.14
C LEU A 179 -4.61 -18.96 -5.32
N TYR A 180 -4.01 -19.61 -4.31
CA TYR A 180 -3.63 -21.02 -4.40
C TYR A 180 -4.78 -21.99 -4.09
N ARG A 181 -5.99 -21.47 -3.79
CA ARG A 181 -7.18 -22.29 -3.60
C ARG A 181 -7.94 -22.51 -4.89
N ALA A 182 -8.26 -23.76 -5.16
CA ALA A 182 -9.21 -24.10 -6.21
C ALA A 182 -10.57 -23.45 -5.90
N GLY A 183 -11.18 -22.82 -6.91
CA GLY A 183 -12.55 -22.34 -6.81
C GLY A 183 -13.51 -23.49 -6.50
N GLY A 184 -14.51 -23.24 -5.64
CA GLY A 184 -15.57 -24.22 -5.40
C GLY A 184 -16.46 -24.39 -6.63
N ALA A 185 -16.99 -25.59 -6.84
CA ALA A 185 -18.02 -25.85 -7.87
C ALA A 185 -19.42 -25.68 -7.27
N GLY A 186 -20.34 -25.05 -8.02
CA GLY A 186 -21.71 -24.81 -7.56
C GLY A 186 -22.72 -24.70 -8.68
N LEU A 187 -23.95 -25.12 -8.42
CA LEU A 187 -25.07 -24.98 -9.35
C LEU A 187 -25.38 -23.48 -9.55
N GLY A 188 -25.50 -23.02 -10.79
CA GLY A 188 -25.78 -21.61 -11.10
C GLY A 188 -24.57 -20.67 -11.02
N GLN A 189 -23.34 -21.20 -10.93
CA GLN A 189 -22.13 -20.39 -11.06
C GLN A 189 -22.03 -19.78 -12.46
N LYS A 190 -21.84 -18.45 -12.50
CA LYS A 190 -21.50 -17.75 -13.76
C LYS A 190 -19.99 -17.76 -13.95
N VAL A 191 -19.57 -17.97 -15.19
CA VAL A 191 -18.15 -17.84 -15.56
C VAL A 191 -17.83 -16.36 -15.66
N SER A 192 -16.95 -15.88 -14.78
CA SER A 192 -16.39 -14.53 -14.92
C SER A 192 -15.50 -14.49 -16.15
N ARG A 193 -15.73 -13.52 -17.05
CA ARG A 193 -14.87 -13.26 -18.21
C ARG A 193 -14.25 -11.89 -18.06
N ARG A 194 -12.94 -11.85 -18.29
CA ARG A 194 -12.15 -10.63 -18.48
C ARG A 194 -12.23 -10.20 -19.94
N THR A 195 -12.41 -8.91 -20.18
CA THR A 195 -12.24 -8.31 -21.50
C THR A 195 -10.76 -8.03 -21.74
N GLU A 196 -10.22 -8.52 -22.87
CA GLU A 196 -8.81 -8.30 -23.26
C GLU A 196 -8.63 -7.14 -24.25
N ILE A 197 -9.72 -6.71 -24.91
CA ILE A 197 -9.71 -5.67 -25.95
C ILE A 197 -10.76 -4.62 -25.60
N GLY A 198 -10.34 -3.36 -25.44
CA GLY A 198 -11.21 -2.24 -25.08
C GLY A 198 -11.20 -1.95 -23.58
N ASP A 199 -12.37 -1.72 -22.98
CA ASP A 199 -12.47 -1.34 -21.57
C ASP A 199 -12.02 -2.48 -20.65
N ALA A 200 -11.21 -2.13 -19.64
CA ALA A 200 -10.71 -3.08 -18.65
C ALA A 200 -11.85 -3.53 -17.71
N GLN A 201 -12.53 -4.61 -18.09
CA GLN A 201 -13.77 -5.08 -17.47
C GLN A 201 -13.74 -6.57 -17.10
N PHE A 202 -14.41 -6.90 -15.99
CA PHE A 202 -14.93 -8.22 -15.67
C PHE A 202 -16.46 -8.22 -15.70
N THR A 203 -17.08 -9.23 -16.33
CA THR A 203 -18.54 -9.24 -16.57
C THR A 203 -19.38 -9.91 -15.48
N SER A 204 -18.85 -10.90 -14.75
CA SER A 204 -19.62 -11.70 -13.80
C SER A 204 -18.78 -12.05 -12.59
N VAL A 205 -18.32 -11.02 -11.87
CA VAL A 205 -17.58 -11.19 -10.62
C VAL A 205 -18.57 -11.61 -9.52
N PRO A 206 -18.31 -12.71 -8.80
CA PRO A 206 -19.07 -13.05 -7.60
C PRO A 206 -18.72 -12.11 -6.44
N LEU A 207 -19.66 -11.25 -6.06
CA LEU A 207 -19.57 -10.42 -4.87
C LEU A 207 -20.37 -11.07 -3.74
N MET A 208 -19.77 -11.16 -2.56
CA MET A 208 -20.42 -11.73 -1.37
C MET A 208 -20.72 -10.61 -0.38
N VAL A 209 -21.83 -10.76 0.35
CA VAL A 209 -22.17 -9.88 1.49
C VAL A 209 -20.97 -9.77 2.43
N ASP A 210 -20.52 -8.54 2.67
CA ASP A 210 -19.39 -8.21 3.54
C ASP A 210 -18.09 -8.96 3.19
N GLY A 211 -17.99 -9.45 1.95
CA GLY A 211 -16.81 -10.05 1.37
C GLY A 211 -15.98 -9.02 0.62
N SER A 212 -14.66 -9.14 0.70
CA SER A 212 -13.73 -8.26 -0.02
C SER A 212 -13.22 -8.97 -1.26
N GLN A 213 -13.49 -8.39 -2.44
CA GLN A 213 -12.93 -8.84 -3.71
C GLN A 213 -11.89 -7.85 -4.20
N ALA A 214 -10.69 -8.33 -4.51
CA ALA A 214 -9.57 -7.50 -4.90
C ALA A 214 -9.27 -7.60 -6.40
N PHE A 215 -8.88 -6.48 -6.97
CA PHE A 215 -8.51 -6.32 -8.36
C PHE A 215 -7.22 -5.52 -8.47
N ILE A 216 -6.47 -5.77 -9.54
CA ILE A 216 -5.39 -4.92 -9.99
C ILE A 216 -5.80 -4.32 -11.32
N ALA A 217 -5.84 -3.00 -11.39
CA ALA A 217 -5.92 -2.26 -12.64
C ALA A 217 -4.51 -1.79 -13.01
N GLU A 218 -4.05 -2.08 -14.23
CA GLU A 218 -2.79 -1.53 -14.77
C GLU A 218 -3.13 -0.66 -15.98
N SER A 219 -2.52 0.52 -16.06
CA SER A 219 -2.67 1.42 -17.19
C SER A 219 -1.32 1.98 -17.62
N PHE A 220 -1.12 2.04 -18.93
CA PHE A 220 0.07 2.58 -19.57
C PHE A 220 -0.31 3.77 -20.42
N ALA A 221 0.35 4.90 -20.20
CA ALA A 221 0.14 6.11 -20.96
C ALA A 221 1.46 6.77 -21.35
N GLU A 222 1.47 7.46 -22.50
CA GLU A 222 2.54 8.38 -22.84
C GLU A 222 2.15 9.78 -22.36
N VAL A 223 3.11 10.48 -21.73
CA VAL A 223 2.91 11.87 -21.30
C VAL A 223 2.84 12.76 -22.54
N GLY A 224 1.89 13.70 -22.53
CA GLY A 224 1.65 14.63 -23.62
C GLY A 224 2.68 15.76 -23.70
N GLN A 225 2.20 16.99 -23.90
CA GLN A 225 3.07 18.14 -24.14
C GLN A 225 3.79 18.64 -22.89
N LEU A 226 3.19 18.49 -21.70
CA LEU A 226 3.78 18.94 -20.45
C LEU A 226 4.35 17.73 -19.73
N PRO A 227 5.66 17.67 -19.49
CA PRO A 227 6.26 16.52 -18.81
C PRO A 227 5.70 16.41 -17.38
N ALA A 228 5.69 15.21 -16.82
CA ALA A 228 5.33 14.99 -15.42
C ALA A 228 6.43 15.50 -14.47
N PHE A 229 7.67 15.54 -14.93
CA PHE A 229 8.80 16.15 -14.24
C PHE A 229 9.87 16.65 -15.21
N GLU A 230 10.69 17.60 -14.77
CA GLU A 230 11.93 18.02 -15.43
C GLU A 230 13.11 17.71 -14.52
N SER A 231 14.21 17.16 -15.06
CA SER A 231 15.38 16.77 -14.27
C SER A 231 16.68 17.19 -14.94
N ASN A 232 17.48 17.96 -14.20
CA ASN A 232 18.85 18.35 -14.54
C ASN A 232 19.77 17.90 -13.39
N LEU A 233 19.68 16.62 -13.03
CA LEU A 233 20.48 16.03 -11.96
C LEU A 233 21.82 15.55 -12.50
N GLU A 234 22.87 15.84 -11.74
CA GLU A 234 24.24 15.48 -12.09
C GLU A 234 24.93 14.77 -10.93
N MET A 235 25.86 13.87 -11.27
CA MET A 235 26.77 13.23 -10.33
C MET A 235 28.20 13.73 -10.58
N PRO A 236 28.61 14.81 -9.89
CA PRO A 236 29.99 15.29 -9.92
C PRO A 236 30.98 14.32 -9.29
N PRO A 237 32.30 14.51 -9.52
CA PRO A 237 33.36 13.72 -8.89
C PRO A 237 33.37 13.75 -7.35
N SER A 238 32.68 14.72 -6.72
CA SER A 238 32.47 14.76 -5.27
C SER A 238 31.63 13.58 -4.75
N GLY A 239 30.93 12.88 -5.65
CA GLY A 239 30.16 11.67 -5.37
C GLY A 239 28.79 11.94 -4.73
N LEU A 240 28.34 13.19 -4.67
CA LEU A 240 27.01 13.56 -4.20
C LEU A 240 26.16 14.04 -5.37
N LEU A 241 24.87 13.70 -5.34
CA LEU A 241 23.89 14.16 -6.32
C LEU A 241 23.75 15.69 -6.22
N GLU A 242 23.86 16.37 -7.34
CA GLU A 242 23.70 17.81 -7.49
C GLU A 242 22.74 18.14 -8.64
N GLY A 243 22.46 19.43 -8.83
CA GLY A 243 21.47 19.91 -9.78
C GLY A 243 20.07 20.02 -9.20
N THR A 244 19.08 20.07 -10.09
CA THR A 244 17.68 20.31 -9.74
C THR A 244 16.73 19.34 -10.44
N PHE A 245 15.58 19.10 -9.83
CA PHE A 245 14.43 18.56 -10.56
C PHE A 245 13.16 19.28 -10.10
N VAL A 246 12.15 19.31 -10.97
CA VAL A 246 10.84 19.91 -10.74
C VAL A 246 9.79 18.86 -11.13
N HIS A 247 8.69 18.76 -10.39
CA HIS A 247 7.56 17.92 -10.80
C HIS A 247 6.30 18.74 -11.05
N HIS A 248 5.46 18.25 -11.95
CA HIS A 248 4.25 18.94 -12.39
C HIS A 248 2.97 18.22 -11.95
N LEU A 249 3.06 17.25 -11.03
CA LEU A 249 1.87 16.68 -10.39
C LEU A 249 1.05 17.79 -9.71
N PRO A 250 -0.29 17.72 -9.72
CA PRO A 250 -1.15 18.76 -9.14
C PRO A 250 -1.14 18.79 -7.59
N VAL A 251 -0.37 17.90 -6.95
CA VAL A 251 -0.29 17.73 -5.49
C VAL A 251 1.16 17.54 -5.06
N ALA A 252 1.46 17.94 -3.82
CA ALA A 252 2.78 17.80 -3.24
C ALA A 252 3.15 16.34 -2.98
N ILE A 253 4.42 15.99 -3.21
CA ILE A 253 4.99 14.68 -2.88
C ILE A 253 5.44 14.70 -1.42
N LYS A 254 4.75 13.93 -0.57
CA LYS A 254 5.00 13.82 0.87
C LYS A 254 5.89 12.62 1.19
N ASP A 255 6.60 12.69 2.32
CA ASP A 255 7.41 11.59 2.84
C ASP A 255 8.37 11.03 1.78
N TRP A 256 9.11 11.91 1.12
CA TRP A 256 9.92 11.56 -0.04
C TRP A 256 11.30 11.03 0.35
N ALA A 257 11.85 10.17 -0.51
CA ALA A 257 13.25 9.76 -0.53
C ALA A 257 13.74 9.68 -1.97
N ILE A 258 14.97 10.10 -2.21
CA ILE A 258 15.63 9.97 -3.51
C ILE A 258 16.77 8.98 -3.35
N VAL A 259 16.73 7.90 -4.11
CA VAL A 259 17.72 6.83 -4.07
C VAL A 259 18.58 6.92 -5.32
N PHE A 260 19.91 6.97 -5.17
CA PHE A 260 20.85 6.98 -6.29
C PHE A 260 22.14 6.27 -5.91
N GLY A 261 22.49 5.20 -6.63
CA GLY A 261 23.62 4.34 -6.28
C GLY A 261 23.50 3.79 -4.86
N ASN A 262 24.55 3.93 -4.04
CA ASN A 262 24.54 3.50 -2.64
C ASN A 262 24.07 4.59 -1.66
N ARG A 263 23.50 5.70 -2.14
CA ARG A 263 23.06 6.82 -1.29
C ARG A 263 21.56 7.05 -1.39
N VAL A 264 20.97 7.42 -0.24
CA VAL A 264 19.61 7.95 -0.17
C VAL A 264 19.66 9.38 0.37
N TYR A 265 18.91 10.26 -0.27
CA TYR A 265 18.70 11.65 0.10
C TYR A 265 17.28 11.76 0.62
N LEU A 266 17.13 12.34 1.81
CA LEU A 266 15.82 12.45 2.43
C LEU A 266 15.78 13.63 3.41
N PRO A 267 14.60 14.05 3.89
CA PRO A 267 14.50 15.14 4.85
C PRO A 267 15.30 14.85 6.14
N SER A 268 16.02 15.86 6.61
CA SER A 268 16.71 15.82 7.90
C SER A 268 15.69 15.69 9.03
N GLN A 269 16.05 14.98 10.11
CA GLN A 269 15.15 14.79 11.26
C GLN A 269 14.70 16.11 11.90
N LYS A 270 15.56 17.12 11.85
CA LYS A 270 15.30 18.47 12.39
C LYS A 270 14.77 19.44 11.33
N ALA A 271 14.49 18.98 10.11
CA ALA A 271 13.96 19.84 9.07
C ALA A 271 12.50 20.18 9.35
N ASP A 272 12.15 21.44 9.06
CA ASP A 272 10.79 21.94 9.04
C ASP A 272 9.88 21.07 8.15
N GLU A 273 8.57 21.06 8.42
CA GLU A 273 7.59 20.29 7.62
C GLU A 273 7.63 20.63 6.13
N LYS A 274 7.95 21.88 5.77
CA LYS A 274 8.12 22.33 4.38
C LYS A 274 9.17 21.53 3.59
N PHE A 275 10.20 20.99 4.26
CA PHE A 275 11.24 20.18 3.61
C PHE A 275 10.85 18.69 3.52
N ARG A 276 9.78 18.27 4.20
CA ARG A 276 9.25 16.90 4.15
C ARG A 276 8.27 16.68 3.01
N GLN A 277 7.97 17.74 2.27
CA GLN A 277 7.10 17.74 1.11
C GLN A 277 7.85 18.43 -0.04
N ILE A 278 7.62 17.98 -1.27
CA ILE A 278 8.07 18.65 -2.48
C ILE A 278 6.81 19.20 -3.13
N GLU A 279 6.73 20.53 -3.24
CA GLU A 279 5.58 21.21 -3.82
C GLU A 279 5.61 21.11 -5.35
N PRO A 280 4.43 21.08 -6.00
CA PRO A 280 4.33 21.20 -7.45
C PRO A 280 5.07 22.42 -7.98
N ASP A 281 5.71 22.24 -9.14
CA ASP A 281 6.38 23.30 -9.89
C ASP A 281 7.52 24.02 -9.13
N GLN A 282 7.96 23.47 -7.99
CA GLN A 282 9.08 24.00 -7.23
C GLN A 282 10.35 23.16 -7.43
N PRO A 283 11.51 23.80 -7.69
CA PRO A 283 12.75 23.08 -7.88
C PRO A 283 13.25 22.50 -6.56
N TRP A 284 13.40 21.19 -6.54
CA TRP A 284 14.16 20.50 -5.49
C TRP A 284 15.66 20.55 -5.82
N SER A 285 16.48 20.74 -4.79
CA SER A 285 17.94 20.52 -4.87
C SER A 285 18.47 20.01 -3.54
N ARG A 286 19.60 19.31 -3.56
CA ARG A 286 20.30 18.91 -2.32
C ARG A 286 20.77 20.13 -1.50
N GLY A 287 21.09 21.22 -2.19
CA GLY A 287 21.67 22.43 -1.60
C GLY A 287 20.68 23.34 -0.88
N SER A 288 19.36 23.16 -1.07
CA SER A 288 18.32 24.00 -0.47
C SER A 288 18.22 23.90 1.06
N GLY A 289 19.04 23.04 1.69
CA GLY A 289 19.05 22.77 3.12
C GLY A 289 18.03 21.71 3.51
N GLY A 290 18.14 21.20 4.75
CA GLY A 290 17.17 20.24 5.26
C GLY A 290 17.24 18.84 4.64
N VAL A 291 18.23 18.53 3.80
CA VAL A 291 18.46 17.19 3.24
C VAL A 291 19.57 16.48 4.01
N ARG A 292 19.32 15.25 4.46
CA ARG A 292 20.34 14.34 4.97
C ARG A 292 20.64 13.25 3.95
N VAL A 293 21.90 12.82 3.95
CA VAL A 293 22.37 11.70 3.12
C VAL A 293 22.70 10.53 4.03
N SER A 294 22.26 9.34 3.65
CA SER A 294 22.66 8.09 4.31
C SER A 294 22.92 7.00 3.29
N GLU A 295 23.55 5.92 3.71
CA GLU A 295 23.63 4.72 2.87
C GLU A 295 22.24 4.11 2.68
N VAL A 296 21.98 3.60 1.47
CA VAL A 296 20.66 3.02 1.15
C VAL A 296 20.37 1.82 2.02
N ARG A 297 21.36 0.95 2.24
CA ARG A 297 21.22 -0.24 3.08
C ARG A 297 20.90 0.11 4.53
N ASP A 298 21.58 1.10 5.09
CA ASP A 298 21.31 1.58 6.45
C ASP A 298 19.90 2.15 6.57
N PHE A 299 19.46 2.91 5.57
CA PHE A 299 18.10 3.44 5.53
C PHE A 299 17.04 2.34 5.46
N LEU A 300 17.14 1.43 4.49
CA LEU A 300 16.20 0.31 4.32
C LEU A 300 16.18 -0.62 5.55
N ARG A 301 17.32 -0.74 6.24
CA ARG A 301 17.47 -1.54 7.47
C ARG A 301 17.06 -0.82 8.74
N GLY A 302 16.57 0.41 8.61
CA GLY A 302 16.19 1.25 9.74
C GLY A 302 17.34 1.43 10.74
N VAL A 303 18.58 1.41 10.27
CA VAL A 303 19.78 1.59 11.09
C VAL A 303 19.76 2.98 11.69
N ARG A 304 19.89 3.05 13.02
CA ARG A 304 19.92 4.30 13.77
C ARG A 304 21.06 4.34 14.76
N LEU A 305 21.62 5.53 14.87
CA LEU A 305 22.61 5.89 15.88
C LEU A 305 21.87 6.45 17.10
N VAL A 306 21.87 5.68 18.19
CA VAL A 306 21.24 6.09 19.46
C VAL A 306 22.33 6.50 20.44
N PRO A 307 22.26 7.70 21.04
CA PRO A 307 23.18 8.10 22.09
C PRO A 307 23.16 7.09 23.23
N ARG A 308 24.32 6.60 23.63
CA ARG A 308 24.47 5.70 24.77
C ARG A 308 24.68 6.55 26.01
N GLU A 309 23.90 6.31 27.07
CA GLU A 309 24.21 6.88 28.39
C GLU A 309 25.60 6.41 28.83
N ARG A 310 26.55 7.34 28.88
CA ARG A 310 27.91 7.06 29.36
C ARG A 310 27.85 6.80 30.86
N LYS A 311 28.27 5.62 31.29
CA LYS A 311 28.56 5.38 32.72
C LYS A 311 29.79 6.20 33.11
N LYS A 312 29.73 6.82 34.29
CA LYS A 312 30.81 7.66 34.85
C LYS A 312 32.10 6.82 34.94
N GLY A 313 33.13 7.18 34.18
CA GLY A 313 34.43 6.49 34.15
C GLY A 313 34.78 5.78 32.84
N ASP A 314 33.88 5.73 31.86
CA ASP A 314 34.15 5.11 30.55
C ASP A 314 34.58 6.17 29.51
N THR A 315 35.89 6.30 29.29
CA THR A 315 36.51 7.22 28.32
C THR A 315 36.79 6.58 26.96
N THR A 316 36.69 5.26 26.86
CA THR A 316 37.07 4.49 25.67
C THR A 316 35.90 4.05 24.79
N SER A 317 34.69 3.95 25.34
CA SER A 317 33.51 3.53 24.57
C SER A 317 32.91 4.66 23.73
N SER A 318 32.55 4.34 22.48
CA SER A 318 31.79 5.23 21.60
C SER A 318 30.51 5.72 22.29
N ALA A 319 30.23 7.02 22.18
CA ALA A 319 29.05 7.67 22.81
C ALA A 319 27.71 7.28 22.15
N VAL A 320 27.73 6.41 21.16
CA VAL A 320 26.62 6.10 20.27
C VAL A 320 26.61 4.59 20.03
N THR A 321 25.43 3.98 20.12
CA THR A 321 25.18 2.59 19.74
C THR A 321 24.36 2.55 18.45
N GLN A 322 24.76 1.71 17.51
CA GLN A 322 23.99 1.44 16.32
C GLN A 322 22.91 0.39 16.63
N ILE A 323 21.64 0.73 16.37
CA ILE A 323 20.51 -0.20 16.48
C ILE A 323 19.97 -0.42 15.07
N GLN A 324 19.81 -1.69 14.69
CA GLN A 324 19.12 -2.08 13.47
C GLN A 324 17.71 -2.53 13.82
N SER A 325 16.73 -2.06 13.05
CA SER A 325 15.34 -2.50 13.17
C SER A 325 15.10 -3.69 12.24
N PHE A 326 14.22 -4.60 12.64
CA PHE A 326 13.71 -5.61 11.73
C PHE A 326 12.63 -4.99 10.84
N TYR A 327 12.45 -5.56 9.65
CA TYR A 327 11.30 -5.22 8.82
C TYR A 327 10.01 -5.62 9.54
N ASN A 328 9.02 -4.73 9.47
CA ASN A 328 7.74 -4.89 10.12
C ASN A 328 6.73 -5.52 9.16
N THR A 329 6.64 -6.85 9.21
CA THR A 329 5.73 -7.64 8.37
C THR A 329 4.25 -7.41 8.70
N GLY A 330 3.95 -6.82 9.87
CA GLY A 330 2.61 -6.38 10.29
C GLY A 330 2.39 -4.87 10.09
N GLY A 331 3.26 -4.20 9.34
CA GLY A 331 3.12 -2.79 9.00
C GLY A 331 1.99 -2.58 8.00
N SER A 332 1.26 -1.48 8.14
CA SER A 332 0.10 -1.15 7.30
C SER A 332 0.28 0.13 6.48
N ASN A 333 1.50 0.65 6.37
CA ASN A 333 1.79 1.85 5.60
C ASN A 333 2.18 1.46 4.16
N PRO A 334 1.39 1.82 3.15
CA PRO A 334 1.69 1.50 1.76
C PRO A 334 3.04 2.00 1.27
N LEU A 335 3.49 3.19 1.71
CA LEU A 335 4.78 3.73 1.28
C LEU A 335 5.94 2.85 1.75
N ASP A 336 5.88 2.34 2.98
CA ASP A 336 6.93 1.48 3.52
C ASP A 336 6.95 0.11 2.84
N ILE A 337 5.76 -0.44 2.53
CA ILE A 337 5.62 -1.72 1.83
C ILE A 337 6.12 -1.58 0.39
N LEU A 338 5.65 -0.58 -0.35
CA LEU A 338 6.03 -0.37 -1.76
C LEU A 338 7.48 0.10 -1.90
N LEU A 339 8.05 0.81 -0.92
CA LEU A 339 9.50 1.06 -0.86
C LEU A 339 10.27 -0.25 -0.71
N MET A 340 9.80 -1.17 0.15
CA MET A 340 10.44 -2.45 0.37
C MET A 340 10.37 -3.35 -0.86
N VAL A 341 9.20 -3.41 -1.52
CA VAL A 341 9.01 -4.07 -2.81
C VAL A 341 9.95 -3.47 -3.87
N SER A 342 10.01 -2.14 -3.97
CA SER A 342 10.87 -1.46 -4.95
C SER A 342 12.34 -1.83 -4.79
N MET A 343 12.82 -1.98 -3.55
CA MET A 343 14.25 -2.15 -3.21
C MET A 343 14.54 -3.50 -2.53
N TYR A 344 13.76 -4.54 -2.86
CA TYR A 344 13.76 -5.80 -2.13
C TYR A 344 15.14 -6.45 -2.04
N ASN A 345 15.81 -6.68 -3.18
CA ASN A 345 17.16 -7.26 -3.18
C ASN A 345 18.19 -6.33 -2.52
N LEU A 346 18.06 -5.02 -2.70
CA LEU A 346 18.99 -4.06 -2.11
C LEU A 346 18.89 -4.00 -0.57
N ALA A 347 17.69 -4.20 -0.02
CA ALA A 347 17.46 -4.29 1.42
C ALA A 347 18.10 -5.56 2.03
N GLY A 348 18.23 -6.62 1.23
CA GLY A 348 18.74 -7.93 1.63
C GLY A 348 17.78 -9.09 1.36
N GLY A 349 16.74 -8.87 0.56
CA GLY A 349 15.75 -9.87 0.17
C GLY A 349 15.09 -10.57 1.35
N GLU A 350 14.74 -11.83 1.15
CA GLU A 350 14.02 -12.66 2.12
C GLU A 350 14.71 -12.74 3.47
N VAL A 351 16.05 -12.74 3.50
CA VAL A 351 16.83 -12.82 4.75
C VAL A 351 16.54 -11.65 5.69
N TYR A 352 16.38 -10.45 5.13
CA TYR A 352 16.09 -9.25 5.91
C TYR A 352 14.58 -8.98 6.04
N VAL A 353 13.84 -9.07 4.92
CA VAL A 353 12.40 -8.76 4.85
C VAL A 353 11.57 -9.81 5.58
N ARG A 354 12.02 -11.07 5.59
CA ARG A 354 11.30 -12.26 6.08
C ARG A 354 10.00 -12.58 5.34
N LEU A 355 9.80 -11.96 4.18
CA LEU A 355 8.71 -12.22 3.25
C LEU A 355 9.29 -12.42 1.86
N GLN A 356 8.63 -13.24 1.05
CA GLN A 356 8.90 -13.42 -0.37
C GLN A 356 8.37 -12.22 -1.18
N ASP A 357 8.90 -12.05 -2.39
CA ASP A 357 8.49 -10.99 -3.32
C ASP A 357 8.13 -11.58 -4.69
N ASP A 358 7.63 -12.81 -4.74
CA ASP A 358 7.49 -13.53 -6.01
C ASP A 358 6.41 -12.90 -6.90
N TYR A 359 5.29 -12.47 -6.29
CA TYR A 359 4.17 -11.87 -7.02
C TYR A 359 4.42 -10.40 -7.38
N LEU A 360 5.10 -9.65 -6.52
CA LEU A 360 5.41 -8.23 -6.73
C LEU A 360 6.80 -7.99 -7.32
N ARG A 361 7.55 -9.04 -7.68
CA ARG A 361 8.88 -8.92 -8.29
C ARG A 361 8.95 -7.97 -9.49
N LYS A 362 7.86 -7.87 -10.27
CA LYS A 362 7.76 -6.96 -11.41
C LYS A 362 7.84 -5.47 -11.02
N ASP A 363 7.55 -5.16 -9.77
CA ASP A 363 7.66 -3.83 -9.18
C ASP A 363 9.07 -3.54 -8.65
N GLU A 364 9.94 -4.54 -8.56
CA GLU A 364 11.29 -4.36 -8.03
C GLU A 364 12.17 -3.59 -9.02
N VAL A 365 12.90 -2.59 -8.52
CA VAL A 365 13.77 -1.71 -9.31
C VAL A 365 15.16 -1.51 -8.67
N SER A 366 15.61 -2.48 -7.86
CA SER A 366 16.92 -2.49 -7.18
C SER A 366 18.09 -2.24 -8.14
N ASP A 367 18.01 -2.77 -9.36
CA ASP A 367 19.06 -2.64 -10.38
C ASP A 367 19.01 -1.28 -11.09
N THR A 368 17.81 -0.72 -11.30
CA THR A 368 17.61 0.56 -11.99
C THR A 368 18.33 1.70 -11.29
N VAL A 369 18.31 1.72 -9.95
CA VAL A 369 18.94 2.78 -9.15
C VAL A 369 20.47 2.77 -9.22
N GLN A 370 21.06 1.68 -9.74
CA GLN A 370 22.50 1.58 -9.99
C GLN A 370 22.89 2.17 -11.36
N LEU A 371 21.91 2.40 -12.25
CA LEU A 371 22.10 2.76 -13.65
C LEU A 371 21.72 4.23 -13.93
N ASN A 372 22.63 5.17 -13.67
CA ASN A 372 22.51 6.62 -14.04
C ASN A 372 21.11 7.24 -13.87
N THR A 373 20.33 6.72 -12.92
CA THR A 373 18.93 7.07 -12.73
C THR A 373 18.69 7.14 -11.24
N ALA A 374 18.25 8.30 -10.77
CA ALA A 374 17.81 8.47 -9.41
C ALA A 374 16.33 8.11 -9.32
N MET A 375 15.95 7.30 -8.34
CA MET A 375 14.55 7.02 -8.05
C MET A 375 14.07 7.92 -6.92
N LEU A 376 13.20 8.87 -7.22
CA LEU A 376 12.37 9.54 -6.22
C LEU A 376 11.19 8.63 -5.88
N ILE A 377 10.94 8.40 -4.60
CA ILE A 377 9.74 7.71 -4.11
C ILE A 377 9.09 8.52 -3.00
N GLY A 378 7.76 8.61 -3.01
CA GLY A 378 6.99 9.33 -1.99
C GLY A 378 5.50 9.04 -2.10
N SER A 379 4.69 9.65 -1.23
CA SER A 379 3.23 9.52 -1.24
C SER A 379 2.54 10.78 -1.74
N VAL A 380 1.46 10.61 -2.50
CA VAL A 380 0.62 11.69 -3.04
C VAL A 380 -0.87 11.35 -2.85
N ASP A 381 -1.69 12.38 -2.64
CA ASP A 381 -3.14 12.27 -2.53
C ASP A 381 -3.78 12.47 -3.91
N LEU A 382 -3.45 11.59 -4.86
CA LEU A 382 -3.90 11.65 -6.26
C LEU A 382 -4.51 10.31 -6.69
N PRO A 383 -5.83 10.21 -6.91
CA PRO A 383 -6.43 8.99 -7.44
C PRO A 383 -6.05 8.80 -8.91
N LEU A 384 -5.69 7.57 -9.29
CA LEU A 384 -5.27 7.23 -10.66
C LEU A 384 -6.29 6.39 -11.43
N THR A 385 -7.18 5.71 -10.71
CA THR A 385 -8.18 4.80 -11.27
C THR A 385 -9.46 5.00 -10.48
N GLN A 386 -10.61 4.76 -11.12
CA GLN A 386 -11.90 4.63 -10.45
C GLN A 386 -12.52 3.29 -10.80
N LEU A 387 -12.97 2.56 -9.78
CA LEU A 387 -13.80 1.38 -9.99
C LEU A 387 -15.26 1.76 -10.29
N GLN A 388 -15.83 1.05 -11.27
CA GLN A 388 -17.25 1.06 -11.57
C GLN A 388 -17.86 -0.33 -11.30
N LEU A 389 -19.03 -0.32 -10.68
CA LEU A 389 -19.83 -1.51 -10.41
C LEU A 389 -21.15 -1.42 -11.17
N ASP A 390 -21.41 -2.37 -12.07
CA ASP A 390 -22.55 -2.35 -12.98
C ASP A 390 -22.69 -1.02 -13.76
N GLY A 391 -21.56 -0.43 -14.14
CA GLY A 391 -21.48 0.86 -14.83
C GLY A 391 -21.64 2.09 -13.92
N GLN A 392 -21.83 1.93 -12.62
CA GLN A 392 -21.88 3.03 -11.65
C GLN A 392 -20.53 3.22 -10.97
N THR A 393 -19.98 4.44 -11.04
CA THR A 393 -18.76 4.80 -10.34
C THR A 393 -18.97 4.77 -8.83
N ILE A 394 -18.07 4.08 -8.11
CA ILE A 394 -18.05 4.07 -6.65
C ILE A 394 -16.90 4.97 -6.18
N ALA A 395 -17.21 5.96 -5.36
CA ALA A 395 -16.18 6.78 -4.74
C ALA A 395 -15.40 5.95 -3.71
N PRO A 396 -14.07 5.88 -3.80
CA PRO A 396 -13.27 5.15 -2.83
C PRO A 396 -13.33 5.83 -1.46
N GLN A 397 -13.47 5.03 -0.41
CA GLN A 397 -13.47 5.50 0.98
C GLN A 397 -12.09 5.99 1.40
N THR A 398 -11.04 5.34 0.88
CA THR A 398 -9.65 5.75 1.05
C THR A 398 -8.87 5.53 -0.23
N THR A 399 -8.09 6.53 -0.62
CA THR A 399 -7.14 6.47 -1.72
C THR A 399 -5.76 6.82 -1.19
N GLN A 400 -4.76 6.02 -1.55
CA GLN A 400 -3.38 6.35 -1.31
C GLN A 400 -2.58 6.03 -2.57
N THR A 401 -1.71 6.95 -2.98
CA THR A 401 -0.86 6.75 -4.15
C THR A 401 0.59 6.91 -3.74
N VAL A 402 1.41 5.91 -4.05
CA VAL A 402 2.86 5.99 -3.99
C VAL A 402 3.36 6.33 -5.38
N VAL A 403 4.18 7.36 -5.48
CA VAL A 403 4.79 7.77 -6.75
C VAL A 403 6.25 7.38 -6.78
N ARG A 404 6.72 6.91 -7.94
CA ARG A 404 8.12 6.68 -8.27
C ARG A 404 8.49 7.42 -9.54
N PHE A 405 9.40 8.38 -9.44
CA PHE A 405 10.00 9.02 -10.62
C PHE A 405 11.40 8.49 -10.84
N PHE A 406 11.65 8.04 -12.07
CA PHE A 406 12.96 7.59 -12.52
C PHE A 406 13.64 8.77 -13.23
N LEU A 407 14.36 9.55 -12.44
CA LEU A 407 15.01 10.80 -12.84
C LEU A 407 16.37 10.50 -13.49
N PRO A 408 16.62 10.90 -14.75
CA PRO A 408 17.92 10.70 -15.38
C PRO A 408 19.01 11.51 -14.67
N VAL A 409 20.20 10.93 -14.53
CA VAL A 409 21.36 11.57 -13.90
C VAL A 409 22.55 11.55 -14.86
N THR A 410 23.06 12.72 -15.21
CA THR A 410 24.28 12.86 -15.99
C THR A 410 25.51 12.65 -15.10
N ARG A 411 26.54 11.98 -15.59
CA ARG A 411 27.83 11.89 -14.89
C ARG A 411 28.82 12.81 -15.56
N SER A 412 29.33 13.80 -14.83
CA SER A 412 30.47 14.58 -15.31
C SER A 412 31.75 13.77 -15.12
N LEU A 413 32.46 13.52 -16.22
CA LEU A 413 33.76 12.85 -16.18
C LEU A 413 34.79 13.86 -15.67
N ALA A 414 35.73 13.38 -14.85
CA ALA A 414 36.79 14.21 -14.26
C ALA A 414 37.65 14.98 -15.31
N GLY A 415 37.59 14.59 -16.58
CA GLY A 415 38.29 15.26 -17.69
C GLY A 415 37.72 16.63 -18.07
N ASP A 416 36.45 16.93 -17.78
CA ASP A 416 35.85 18.22 -18.15
C ASP A 416 36.27 19.35 -17.20
N ILE A 417 36.62 19.04 -15.96
CA ILE A 417 37.11 20.02 -14.97
C ILE A 417 38.50 20.56 -15.35
N LEU A 418 39.31 19.80 -16.10
CA LEU A 418 40.62 20.26 -16.56
C LEU A 418 40.53 21.30 -17.68
N LYS A 419 39.39 21.42 -18.38
CA LYS A 419 39.19 22.48 -19.40
C LYS A 419 38.74 23.80 -18.79
N GLU A 420 38.06 23.77 -17.65
CA GLU A 420 37.54 24.97 -16.99
C GLU A 420 38.55 25.57 -15.98
N ALA A 421 39.59 24.80 -15.62
CA ALA A 421 40.64 25.18 -14.68
C ALA A 421 41.93 25.73 -15.32
N ASP A 422 41.92 26.19 -16.59
CA ASP A 422 43.04 26.94 -17.17
C ASP A 422 42.75 28.46 -17.27
N PRO A 423 43.01 29.24 -16.20
CA PRO A 423 43.02 30.70 -16.27
C PRO A 423 44.40 31.28 -16.67
N LYS A 424 45.32 30.50 -17.28
CA LYS A 424 46.67 30.97 -17.63
C LYS A 424 47.20 30.47 -18.99
N ALA A 425 46.45 30.68 -20.07
CA ALA A 425 47.06 30.86 -21.38
C ALA A 425 47.59 32.31 -21.49
N LYS A 426 48.88 32.50 -21.19
CA LYS A 426 49.61 33.77 -21.37
C LYS A 426 49.56 34.24 -22.83
N THR A 427 49.42 35.56 -22.97
CA THR A 427 49.60 36.41 -24.16
C THR A 427 50.86 36.10 -24.97
N PRO A 428 50.87 36.39 -26.30
CA PRO A 428 52.11 36.60 -27.04
C PRO A 428 52.87 37.85 -26.57
#